data_AF-A0A2X0J4M8-F1
#
_entry.id   AF-A0A2X0J4M8-F1
#
_cell.length_a   1.000
_cell.length_b   1.000
_cell.length_c   1.000
_cell.angle_alpha   90.00
_cell.angle_beta   90.00
_cell.angle_gamma   90.00
#
_symmetry.space_group_name_H-M   'P 1'
#
loop_
_entity.id
_entity.type
_entity.pdbx_description
1 polymer ?
#
loop_
_entity_poly.entity_id
_entity_poly.type
_entity_poly.pdbx_seq_one_letter_code
_entity_poly.pdbx_strand_id
1 'polypeptide(L)'
;MHEFQQIWLRPDAPSPLSVGGPAGEPVTPDAPELGLSAELRSELGAWVAAFPAGLPRSSEPIRRHLRAGRRVARRLAGELGPGWLVRCHDHVHDCWQLVCWQCDAFHWRVAPHEPPEGSRTVEVCAEYGFWPLRFDGDPRRDFAPDDAWFALPIGDALVDGLYGWSAGVRRHVDALIGVHGAEAAPTREELVTQGARLATALAGELGPGWTVGYGGVAH
;
A
#
# COMPACT_ATOMS: atom_id res chain seq x y z
N MET A 1 -5.48 -10.53 22.97
CA MET A 1 -4.41 -9.97 22.11
C MET A 1 -3.46 -11.11 21.83
N HIS A 2 -3.46 -11.65 20.61
CA HIS A 2 -2.42 -12.59 20.21
C HIS A 2 -1.12 -11.80 20.03
N GLU A 3 -0.06 -12.23 20.69
CA GLU A 3 1.26 -11.64 20.51
C GLU A 3 1.88 -12.27 19.26
N PHE A 4 1.89 -11.52 18.16
CA PHE A 4 2.48 -11.96 16.92
C PHE A 4 3.98 -11.63 16.90
N GLN A 5 4.80 -12.56 16.44
CA GLN A 5 6.19 -12.26 16.10
C GLN A 5 6.22 -11.38 14.85
N GLN A 6 7.18 -10.45 14.76
CA GLN A 6 7.29 -9.54 13.62
C GLN A 6 8.59 -9.79 12.88
N ILE A 7 8.49 -9.97 11.56
CA ILE A 7 9.63 -10.00 10.66
C ILE A 7 9.55 -8.82 9.70
N TRP A 8 10.67 -8.13 9.55
CA TRP A 8 10.78 -6.91 8.76
C TRP A 8 11.67 -7.22 7.56
N LEU A 9 11.14 -7.03 6.37
CA LEU A 9 11.76 -7.30 5.09
C LEU A 9 12.23 -6.00 4.45
N ARG A 10 13.53 -5.88 4.21
CA ARG A 10 14.15 -4.67 3.65
C ARG A 10 15.29 -5.01 2.69
N PRO A 11 15.18 -4.68 1.39
CA PRO A 11 16.14 -5.14 0.38
C PRO A 11 17.47 -4.37 0.36
N ASP A 12 17.54 -3.16 0.94
CA ASP A 12 18.77 -2.36 0.99
C ASP A 12 19.63 -2.61 2.24
N ALA A 13 19.22 -3.56 3.09
CA ALA A 13 19.91 -3.90 4.32
C ALA A 13 20.91 -5.06 4.13
N PRO A 14 22.02 -5.08 4.91
CA PRO A 14 22.95 -6.20 4.91
C PRO A 14 22.30 -7.55 5.27
N SER A 15 21.30 -7.51 6.15
CA SER A 15 20.39 -8.62 6.41
C SER A 15 19.00 -8.22 5.93
N PRO A 16 18.39 -8.95 4.99
CA PRO A 16 17.11 -8.57 4.44
C PRO A 16 15.94 -8.80 5.39
N LEU A 17 16.16 -9.62 6.43
CA LEU A 17 15.19 -9.92 7.47
C LEU A 17 15.70 -9.43 8.83
N SER A 18 14.80 -8.84 9.61
CA SER A 18 15.03 -8.54 11.03
C SER A 18 13.82 -8.82 11.89
N VAL A 19 14.03 -9.24 13.14
CA VAL A 19 12.98 -9.53 14.13
C VAL A 19 12.90 -8.44 15.17
N GLY A 20 11.69 -8.12 15.63
CA GLY A 20 11.47 -7.12 16.69
C GLY A 20 11.55 -5.65 16.24
N GLY A 21 11.77 -5.40 14.94
CA GLY A 21 11.77 -4.06 14.37
C GLY A 21 12.61 -3.92 13.11
N PRO A 22 12.55 -2.76 12.43
CA PRO A 22 13.36 -2.47 11.23
C PRO A 22 14.86 -2.30 11.53
N ALA A 23 15.20 -2.03 12.79
CA ALA A 23 16.57 -2.04 13.32
C ALA A 23 16.74 -3.14 14.39
N GLY A 24 15.87 -4.15 14.36
CA GLY A 24 15.89 -5.27 15.28
C GLY A 24 17.01 -6.26 14.96
N GLU A 25 16.94 -7.43 15.59
CA GLU A 25 17.96 -8.46 15.40
C GLU A 25 17.92 -8.98 13.95
N PRO A 26 19.04 -8.93 13.21
CA PRO A 26 19.09 -9.49 11.88
C PRO A 26 18.92 -11.00 11.94
N VAL A 27 18.06 -11.55 11.08
CA VAL A 27 17.83 -13.00 11.00
C VAL A 27 18.21 -13.48 9.61
N THR A 28 18.98 -14.56 9.54
CA THR A 28 19.34 -15.14 8.25
C THR A 28 18.13 -15.90 7.68
N PRO A 29 17.89 -15.88 6.36
CA PRO A 29 16.82 -16.68 5.75
C PRO A 29 16.97 -18.20 6.02
N ASP A 30 18.18 -18.67 6.32
CA ASP A 30 18.50 -20.06 6.67
C ASP A 30 18.21 -20.43 8.14
N ALA A 31 17.74 -19.47 8.93
CA ALA A 31 17.44 -19.67 10.34
C ALA A 31 16.35 -20.76 10.50
N PRO A 32 16.64 -21.88 11.20
CA PRO A 32 15.73 -23.03 11.30
C PRO A 32 14.34 -22.66 11.85
N GLU A 33 14.28 -21.67 12.74
CA GLU A 33 13.06 -21.16 13.36
C GLU A 33 12.08 -20.52 12.37
N LEU A 34 12.55 -20.09 11.19
CA LEU A 34 11.68 -19.55 10.15
C LEU A 34 11.03 -20.64 9.29
N GLY A 35 11.60 -21.87 9.29
CA GLY A 35 11.02 -23.01 8.56
C GLY A 35 10.85 -22.81 7.05
N LEU A 36 11.60 -21.88 6.43
CA LEU A 36 11.41 -21.50 5.03
C LEU A 36 11.87 -22.58 4.05
N SER A 37 11.14 -22.72 2.95
CA SER A 37 11.50 -23.58 1.83
C SER A 37 12.84 -23.16 1.19
N ALA A 38 13.55 -24.10 0.56
CA ALA A 38 14.79 -23.78 -0.15
C ALA A 38 14.52 -22.81 -1.32
N GLU A 39 13.36 -22.98 -1.96
CA GLU A 39 12.90 -22.15 -3.07
C GLU A 39 12.65 -20.71 -2.64
N LEU A 40 11.98 -20.48 -1.51
CA LEU A 40 11.76 -19.12 -1.00
C LEU A 40 13.06 -18.47 -0.54
N ARG A 41 13.96 -19.22 0.13
CA ARG A 41 15.28 -18.70 0.52
C ARG A 41 16.09 -18.24 -0.69
N SER A 42 16.10 -19.03 -1.74
CA SER A 42 16.75 -18.70 -3.01
C SER A 42 16.11 -17.46 -3.67
N GLU A 43 14.79 -17.40 -3.73
CA GLU A 43 14.08 -16.24 -4.30
C GLU A 43 14.35 -14.96 -3.50
N LEU A 44 14.36 -15.04 -2.17
CA LEU A 44 14.64 -13.92 -1.28
C LEU A 44 16.08 -13.42 -1.44
N GLY A 45 17.06 -14.33 -1.52
CA GLY A 45 18.45 -13.98 -1.81
C GLY A 45 18.63 -13.34 -3.18
N ALA A 46 17.99 -13.90 -4.21
CA ALA A 46 18.04 -13.35 -5.57
C ALA A 46 17.38 -11.96 -5.67
N TRP A 47 16.25 -11.77 -4.98
CA TRP A 47 15.58 -10.48 -4.91
C TRP A 47 16.49 -9.43 -4.27
N VAL A 48 17.05 -9.70 -3.09
CA VAL A 48 17.95 -8.77 -2.37
C VAL A 48 19.19 -8.43 -3.20
N ALA A 49 19.82 -9.43 -3.84
CA ALA A 49 20.99 -9.22 -4.70
C ALA A 49 20.67 -8.34 -5.92
N ALA A 50 19.41 -8.30 -6.36
CA ALA A 50 18.96 -7.48 -7.48
C ALA A 50 18.53 -6.05 -7.07
N PHE A 51 18.80 -5.61 -5.83
CA PHE A 51 18.45 -4.26 -5.38
C PHE A 51 19.24 -3.20 -6.17
N PRO A 52 18.57 -2.29 -6.89
CA PRO A 52 19.25 -1.31 -7.73
C PRO A 52 19.72 -0.10 -6.89
N ALA A 53 20.79 -0.32 -6.12
CA ALA A 53 21.36 0.68 -5.23
C ALA A 53 21.81 1.97 -5.96
N GLY A 54 21.67 3.12 -5.29
CA GLY A 54 22.11 4.41 -5.80
C GLY A 54 21.18 5.07 -6.84
N LEU A 55 20.08 4.41 -7.21
CA LEU A 55 19.07 5.02 -8.09
C LEU A 55 18.06 5.88 -7.31
N PRO A 56 17.45 6.89 -7.95
CA PRO A 56 16.35 7.64 -7.36
C PRO A 56 15.20 6.71 -6.93
N ARG A 57 14.63 6.97 -5.74
CA ARG A 57 13.54 6.18 -5.15
C ARG A 57 12.33 6.01 -6.07
N SER A 58 12.03 7.00 -6.90
CA SER A 58 10.91 6.98 -7.85
C SER A 58 11.26 6.41 -9.23
N SER A 59 12.46 5.87 -9.44
CA SER A 59 12.88 5.35 -10.74
C SER A 59 12.17 4.04 -11.09
N GLU A 60 11.98 3.78 -12.40
CA GLU A 60 11.32 2.56 -12.86
C GLU A 60 12.02 1.25 -12.41
N PRO A 61 13.36 1.16 -12.37
CA PRO A 61 14.03 0.00 -11.81
C PRO A 61 13.69 -0.24 -10.33
N ILE A 62 13.61 0.82 -9.50
CA ILE A 62 13.20 0.71 -8.10
C ILE A 62 11.75 0.22 -8.01
N ARG A 63 10.82 0.82 -8.77
CA ARG A 63 9.41 0.38 -8.80
C ARG A 63 9.27 -1.08 -9.21
N ARG A 64 10.00 -1.52 -10.22
CA ARG A 64 10.02 -2.93 -10.66
C ARG A 64 10.56 -3.86 -9.58
N HIS A 65 11.65 -3.48 -8.92
CA HIS A 65 12.22 -4.25 -7.83
C HIS A 65 11.24 -4.36 -6.64
N LEU A 66 10.52 -3.29 -6.32
CA LEU A 66 9.48 -3.31 -5.28
C LEU A 66 8.32 -4.24 -5.65
N ARG A 67 7.86 -4.25 -6.90
CA ARG A 67 6.83 -5.22 -7.36
C ARG A 67 7.29 -6.67 -7.18
N ALA A 68 8.57 -6.96 -7.44
CA ALA A 68 9.14 -8.28 -7.17
C ALA A 68 9.21 -8.58 -5.66
N GLY A 69 9.61 -7.60 -4.85
CA GLY A 69 9.64 -7.70 -3.40
C GLY A 69 8.27 -7.96 -2.80
N ARG A 70 7.22 -7.35 -3.37
CA ARG A 70 5.84 -7.62 -2.97
C ARG A 70 5.48 -9.10 -3.15
N ARG A 71 5.90 -9.74 -4.24
CA ARG A 71 5.70 -11.19 -4.46
C ARG A 71 6.49 -12.04 -3.46
N VAL A 72 7.73 -11.67 -3.15
CA VAL A 72 8.56 -12.41 -2.17
C VAL A 72 7.97 -12.32 -0.77
N ALA A 73 7.56 -11.12 -0.34
CA ALA A 73 6.99 -10.88 0.99
C ALA A 73 5.67 -11.64 1.20
N ARG A 74 4.86 -11.75 0.14
CA ARG A 74 3.65 -12.57 0.06
C ARG A 74 3.90 -14.05 0.34
N ARG A 75 4.84 -14.65 -0.41
CA ARG A 75 5.28 -16.04 -0.18
C ARG A 75 5.85 -16.23 1.23
N LEU A 76 6.64 -15.27 1.73
CA LEU A 76 7.18 -15.29 3.08
C LEU A 76 6.08 -15.30 4.15
N ALA A 77 5.06 -14.45 4.00
CA ALA A 77 3.92 -14.45 4.91
C ALA A 77 3.16 -15.79 4.88
N GLY A 78 2.98 -16.38 3.70
CA GLY A 78 2.36 -17.69 3.55
C GLY A 78 3.14 -18.83 4.21
N GLU A 79 4.47 -18.86 4.09
CA GLU A 79 5.31 -19.91 4.69
C GLU A 79 5.46 -19.74 6.21
N LEU A 80 5.56 -18.50 6.72
CA LEU A 80 5.62 -18.24 8.16
C LEU A 80 4.27 -18.45 8.87
N GLY A 81 3.17 -18.21 8.17
CA GLY A 81 1.82 -18.46 8.65
C GLY A 81 1.36 -17.52 9.79
N PRO A 82 0.31 -17.92 10.54
CA PRO A 82 -0.45 -17.01 11.41
C PRO A 82 0.28 -16.52 12.66
N GLY A 83 1.42 -17.10 13.02
CA GLY A 83 2.24 -16.66 14.16
C GLY A 83 3.07 -15.40 13.89
N TRP A 84 3.16 -14.99 12.62
CA TRP A 84 4.06 -13.94 12.16
C TRP A 84 3.34 -12.79 11.46
N LEU A 85 3.84 -11.58 11.67
CA LEU A 85 3.56 -10.39 10.87
C LEU A 85 4.76 -10.08 10.00
N VAL A 86 4.57 -10.14 8.69
CA VAL A 86 5.60 -9.74 7.72
C VAL A 86 5.40 -8.28 7.36
N ARG A 87 6.42 -7.44 7.57
CA ARG A 87 6.41 -6.03 7.14
C ARG A 87 7.42 -5.81 6.04
N CYS A 88 6.99 -5.31 4.89
CA CYS A 88 7.87 -4.98 3.77
C CYS A 88 8.09 -3.47 3.72
N HIS A 89 9.34 -3.03 3.54
CA HIS A 89 9.64 -1.62 3.29
C HIS A 89 9.31 -1.26 1.83
N ASP A 90 8.56 -0.18 1.66
CA ASP A 90 8.32 0.46 0.37
C ASP A 90 9.28 1.64 0.22
N HIS A 91 10.34 1.44 -0.57
CA HIS A 91 11.36 2.47 -0.81
C HIS A 91 10.86 3.70 -1.57
N VAL A 92 9.79 3.60 -2.36
CA VAL A 92 9.25 4.74 -3.11
C VAL A 92 8.59 5.71 -2.13
N HIS A 93 7.82 5.17 -1.20
CA HIS A 93 7.01 5.93 -0.25
C HIS A 93 7.64 6.10 1.13
N ASP A 94 8.80 5.46 1.35
CA ASP A 94 9.54 5.44 2.61
C ASP A 94 8.69 5.01 3.81
N CYS A 95 7.93 3.94 3.62
CA CYS A 95 6.98 3.45 4.61
C CYS A 95 7.03 1.93 4.74
N TRP A 96 6.38 1.40 5.78
CA TRP A 96 6.26 -0.03 6.00
C TRP A 96 4.85 -0.51 5.74
N GLN A 97 4.72 -1.56 4.94
CA GLN A 97 3.46 -2.21 4.62
C GLN A 97 3.41 -3.58 5.28
N LEU A 98 2.31 -3.92 5.95
CA LEU A 98 2.06 -5.26 6.47
C LEU A 98 1.65 -6.18 5.32
N VAL A 99 2.19 -7.39 5.25
CA VAL A 99 1.75 -8.44 4.32
C VAL A 99 0.94 -9.46 5.10
N CYS A 100 -0.34 -9.58 4.78
CA CYS A 100 -1.23 -10.51 5.46
C CYS A 100 -1.09 -11.91 4.86
N TRP A 101 -0.79 -12.88 5.72
CA TRP A 101 -0.69 -14.29 5.37
C TRP A 101 -2.02 -14.91 4.91
N GLN A 102 -3.17 -14.30 5.26
CA GLN A 102 -4.50 -14.84 4.97
C GLN A 102 -5.04 -14.45 3.59
N CYS A 103 -4.81 -13.19 3.16
CA CYS A 103 -5.32 -12.66 1.90
C CYS A 103 -4.22 -12.31 0.90
N ASP A 104 -2.96 -12.60 1.23
CA ASP A 104 -1.79 -12.38 0.37
C ASP A 104 -1.60 -10.91 -0.04
N ALA A 105 -1.91 -10.00 0.88
CA ALA A 105 -2.29 -8.63 0.57
C ALA A 105 -1.48 -7.62 1.41
N PHE A 106 -1.14 -6.47 0.81
CA PHE A 106 -0.41 -5.38 1.48
C PHE A 106 -1.40 -4.45 2.18
N HIS A 107 -1.21 -4.24 3.48
CA HIS A 107 -2.01 -3.35 4.30
C HIS A 107 -1.18 -2.23 4.89
N TRP A 108 -1.80 -1.06 4.99
CA TRP A 108 -1.24 0.09 5.67
C TRP A 108 -1.45 0.05 7.20
N ARG A 109 -1.87 -1.10 7.75
CA ARG A 109 -2.31 -1.29 9.16
C ARG A 109 -1.36 -2.16 9.99
N VAL A 110 -1.58 -2.17 11.31
CA VAL A 110 -0.69 -2.79 12.32
C VAL A 110 -0.97 -4.29 12.55
N ALA A 111 -2.13 -4.82 12.18
CA ALA A 111 -2.56 -6.19 12.45
C ALA A 111 -3.28 -6.85 11.24
N PRO A 112 -3.29 -8.20 11.16
CA PRO A 112 -4.06 -8.95 10.16
C PRO A 112 -5.57 -8.71 10.34
N HIS A 113 -6.34 -9.06 9.31
CA HIS A 113 -7.74 -8.70 9.27
C HIS A 113 -8.73 -9.86 9.24
N GLU A 114 -9.90 -9.60 9.80
CA GLU A 114 -11.11 -10.33 9.45
C GLU A 114 -11.62 -9.82 8.09
N PRO A 115 -12.18 -10.67 7.20
CA PRO A 115 -12.73 -10.23 5.93
C PRO A 115 -13.79 -9.14 6.16
N PRO A 116 -13.85 -8.06 5.34
CA PRO A 116 -14.94 -7.10 5.46
C PRO A 116 -16.28 -7.78 5.11
N GLU A 117 -17.07 -8.11 6.13
CA GLU A 117 -18.47 -8.45 5.95
C GLU A 117 -19.25 -7.16 5.65
N GLY A 118 -19.93 -7.12 4.49
CA GLY A 118 -21.22 -6.44 4.41
C GLY A 118 -21.33 -5.08 3.72
N SER A 119 -20.27 -4.39 3.29
CA SER A 119 -20.44 -3.16 2.48
C SER A 119 -19.69 -3.23 1.15
N ARG A 120 -20.46 -3.20 0.06
CA ARG A 120 -19.96 -3.00 -1.32
C ARG A 120 -20.23 -1.57 -1.80
N THR A 121 -20.31 -0.62 -0.87
CA THR A 121 -20.54 0.80 -1.15
C THR A 121 -19.29 1.59 -0.85
N VAL A 122 -18.56 2.00 -1.89
CA VAL A 122 -17.35 2.82 -1.76
C VAL A 122 -17.61 4.24 -2.25
N GLU A 123 -17.04 5.23 -1.60
CA GLU A 123 -17.07 6.63 -2.01
C GLU A 123 -15.68 7.10 -2.41
N VAL A 124 -15.59 7.81 -3.53
CA VAL A 124 -14.40 8.58 -3.91
C VAL A 124 -14.51 9.96 -3.30
N CYS A 125 -13.60 10.28 -2.37
CA CYS A 125 -13.65 11.50 -1.58
C CYS A 125 -12.26 12.13 -1.50
N ALA A 126 -12.20 13.45 -1.63
CA ALA A 126 -10.98 14.20 -1.46
C ALA A 126 -11.07 15.01 -0.16
N GLU A 127 -10.25 14.67 0.81
CA GLU A 127 -10.08 15.43 2.05
C GLU A 127 -8.60 15.52 2.38
N TYR A 128 -8.15 16.70 2.79
CA TYR A 128 -6.74 16.95 3.06
C TYR A 128 -6.24 16.05 4.20
N GLY A 129 -5.18 15.27 3.92
CA GLY A 129 -4.58 14.35 4.89
C GLY A 129 -5.23 12.96 4.94
N PHE A 130 -6.21 12.68 4.10
CA PHE A 130 -6.90 11.39 4.01
C PHE A 130 -6.69 10.72 2.64
N TRP A 131 -6.90 9.40 2.61
CA TRP A 131 -6.90 8.59 1.41
C TRP A 131 -8.14 8.82 0.53
N PRO A 132 -8.05 8.53 -0.79
CA PRO A 132 -9.09 8.94 -1.75
C PRO A 132 -10.36 8.07 -1.74
N LEU A 133 -10.38 6.93 -1.05
CA LEU A 133 -11.53 6.02 -1.00
C LEU A 133 -12.05 5.85 0.42
N ARG A 134 -13.36 5.76 0.61
CA ARG A 134 -14.04 5.45 1.89
C ARG A 134 -15.12 4.43 1.70
N PHE A 135 -15.41 3.63 2.73
CA PHE A 135 -16.68 2.91 2.78
C PHE A 135 -17.76 3.79 3.41
N ASP A 136 -18.97 3.71 2.86
CA ASP A 136 -20.14 4.39 3.42
C ASP A 136 -20.37 3.96 4.88
N GLY A 137 -20.63 4.93 5.75
CA GLY A 137 -21.00 4.72 7.15
C GLY A 137 -19.87 4.63 8.19
N ASP A 138 -18.58 4.61 7.80
CA ASP A 138 -17.47 4.64 8.77
C ASP A 138 -16.46 5.77 8.48
N PRO A 139 -16.53 6.90 9.22
CA PRO A 139 -15.64 8.05 9.02
C PRO A 139 -14.17 7.78 9.42
N ARG A 140 -13.82 6.58 9.90
CA ARG A 140 -12.44 6.19 10.27
C ARG A 140 -11.81 5.21 9.29
N ARG A 141 -12.42 5.00 8.11
CA ARG A 141 -11.96 4.02 7.12
C ARG A 141 -11.81 4.64 5.74
N ASP A 142 -11.08 5.73 5.64
CA ASP A 142 -10.42 6.05 4.38
C ASP A 142 -9.32 5.02 4.09
N PHE A 143 -9.10 4.70 2.83
CA PHE A 143 -8.13 3.69 2.42
C PHE A 143 -7.52 3.96 1.06
N ALA A 144 -6.29 3.48 0.90
CA ALA A 144 -5.56 3.59 -0.34
C ALA A 144 -6.22 2.72 -1.44
N PRO A 145 -6.20 3.14 -2.71
CA PRO A 145 -6.83 2.40 -3.80
C PRO A 145 -6.23 1.01 -4.03
N ASP A 146 -4.98 0.78 -3.63
CA ASP A 146 -4.32 -0.52 -3.65
C ASP A 146 -4.28 -1.21 -2.27
N ASP A 147 -5.03 -0.70 -1.27
CA ASP A 147 -5.11 -1.32 0.04
C ASP A 147 -5.81 -2.66 -0.09
N ALA A 148 -5.03 -3.69 0.17
CA ALA A 148 -5.42 -5.03 -0.12
C ALA A 148 -6.37 -5.60 0.95
N TRP A 149 -6.71 -4.82 2.00
CA TRP A 149 -7.85 -5.10 2.90
C TRP A 149 -9.15 -5.10 2.11
N PHE A 150 -9.25 -4.15 1.19
CA PHE A 150 -10.43 -3.93 0.37
C PHE A 150 -10.36 -4.76 -0.92
N ALA A 151 -9.13 -5.10 -1.34
CA ALA A 151 -8.83 -5.96 -2.49
C ALA A 151 -9.69 -5.62 -3.71
N LEU A 152 -9.86 -4.31 -3.95
CA LEU A 152 -10.67 -3.82 -5.05
C LEU A 152 -10.06 -4.36 -6.36
N PRO A 153 -10.82 -5.05 -7.21
CA PRO A 153 -10.32 -5.60 -8.47
C PRO A 153 -10.16 -4.48 -9.52
N ILE A 154 -9.28 -3.52 -9.25
CA ILE A 154 -9.04 -2.34 -10.08
C ILE A 154 -7.62 -2.36 -10.66
N GLY A 155 -7.46 -1.79 -11.84
CA GLY A 155 -6.20 -1.76 -12.57
C GLY A 155 -5.22 -0.67 -12.10
N ASP A 156 -3.93 -0.89 -12.35
CA ASP A 156 -2.83 0.02 -11.97
C ASP A 156 -3.07 1.47 -12.45
N ALA A 157 -3.65 1.65 -13.65
CA ALA A 157 -3.92 2.98 -14.18
C ALA A 157 -4.95 3.78 -13.34
N LEU A 158 -5.96 3.09 -12.79
CA LEU A 158 -6.96 3.72 -11.93
C LEU A 158 -6.37 3.99 -10.54
N VAL A 159 -5.56 3.07 -10.02
CA VAL A 159 -4.78 3.26 -8.78
C VAL A 159 -3.91 4.52 -8.89
N ASP A 160 -3.10 4.64 -9.95
CA ASP A 160 -2.25 5.80 -10.22
C ASP A 160 -3.08 7.09 -10.35
N GLY A 161 -4.23 7.03 -11.03
CA GLY A 161 -5.16 8.14 -11.17
C GLY A 161 -5.70 8.66 -9.84
N LEU A 162 -6.10 7.75 -8.94
CA LEU A 162 -6.60 8.07 -7.60
C LEU A 162 -5.51 8.69 -6.71
N TYR A 163 -4.28 8.16 -6.77
CA TYR A 163 -3.14 8.76 -6.07
C TYR A 163 -2.78 10.14 -6.62
N GLY A 164 -2.72 10.29 -7.95
CA GLY A 164 -2.42 11.56 -8.59
C GLY A 164 -3.45 12.64 -8.25
N TRP A 165 -4.73 12.27 -8.17
CA TRP A 165 -5.81 13.16 -7.75
C TRP A 165 -5.68 13.56 -6.27
N SER A 166 -5.47 12.60 -5.36
CA SER A 166 -5.23 12.89 -3.93
C SER A 166 -4.03 13.83 -3.72
N ALA A 167 -2.93 13.62 -4.45
CA ALA A 167 -1.79 14.53 -4.43
C ALA A 167 -2.14 15.94 -4.97
N GLY A 168 -2.99 16.02 -6.00
CA GLY A 168 -3.50 17.29 -6.52
C GLY A 168 -4.33 18.07 -5.51
N VAL A 169 -5.19 17.37 -4.75
CA VAL A 169 -5.98 17.97 -3.64
C VAL A 169 -5.07 18.54 -2.58
N ARG A 170 -4.03 17.79 -2.20
CA ARG A 170 -3.02 18.26 -1.24
C ARG A 170 -2.35 19.55 -1.72
N ARG A 171 -1.87 19.59 -2.97
CA ARG A 171 -1.27 20.80 -3.56
C ARG A 171 -2.25 21.98 -3.59
N HIS A 172 -3.51 21.74 -3.89
CA HIS A 172 -4.55 22.78 -3.87
C HIS A 172 -4.73 23.40 -2.49
N VAL A 173 -4.83 22.57 -1.44
CA VAL A 173 -4.96 23.06 -0.06
C VAL A 173 -3.68 23.77 0.39
N ASP A 174 -2.51 23.19 0.13
CA ASP A 174 -1.21 23.81 0.45
C ASP A 174 -1.07 25.22 -0.17
N ALA A 175 -1.55 25.40 -1.41
CA ALA A 175 -1.58 26.69 -2.07
C ALA A 175 -2.57 27.68 -1.42
N LEU A 176 -3.76 27.22 -0.98
CA LEU A 176 -4.74 28.07 -0.29
C LEU A 176 -4.22 28.59 1.06
N ILE A 177 -3.46 27.76 1.79
CA ILE A 177 -2.88 28.14 3.10
C ILE A 177 -1.51 28.82 2.99
N GLY A 178 -1.01 29.06 1.77
CA GLY A 178 0.19 29.85 1.52
C GLY A 178 1.51 29.13 1.80
N VAL A 179 1.57 27.79 1.71
CA VAL A 179 2.83 27.05 1.85
C VAL A 179 3.77 27.40 0.69
N HIS A 180 4.93 27.99 1.02
CA HIS A 180 5.92 28.42 0.04
C HIS A 180 6.61 27.24 -0.67
N GLY A 181 6.79 27.36 -2.00
CA GLY A 181 7.44 26.33 -2.82
C GLY A 181 6.50 25.32 -3.47
N ALA A 182 5.18 25.51 -3.37
CA ALA A 182 4.20 24.65 -4.03
C ALA A 182 4.29 24.77 -5.57
N GLU A 183 4.33 23.61 -6.24
CA GLU A 183 4.10 23.52 -7.69
C GLU A 183 2.72 24.08 -8.06
N ALA A 184 2.50 24.35 -9.35
CA ALA A 184 1.20 24.82 -9.84
C ALA A 184 0.07 23.88 -9.35
N ALA A 185 -0.81 24.43 -8.52
CA ALA A 185 -1.91 23.68 -7.96
C ALA A 185 -3.09 23.65 -8.94
N PRO A 186 -3.74 22.50 -9.14
CA PRO A 186 -4.99 22.46 -9.90
C PRO A 186 -6.06 23.30 -9.21
N THR A 187 -6.96 23.85 -10.00
CA THR A 187 -8.15 24.55 -9.50
C THR A 187 -9.10 23.56 -8.83
N ARG A 188 -9.97 24.07 -7.94
CA ARG A 188 -11.01 23.25 -7.31
C ARG A 188 -11.94 22.60 -8.33
N GLU A 189 -12.27 23.31 -9.42
CA GLU A 189 -13.15 22.82 -10.48
C GLU A 189 -12.51 21.66 -11.27
N GLU A 190 -11.22 21.77 -11.59
CA GLU A 190 -10.46 20.67 -12.20
C GLU A 190 -10.43 19.44 -11.30
N LEU A 191 -10.16 19.62 -10.00
CA LEU A 191 -10.17 18.53 -9.03
C LEU A 191 -11.56 17.89 -8.90
N VAL A 192 -12.63 18.68 -8.90
CA VAL A 192 -14.00 18.15 -8.85
C VAL A 192 -14.32 17.32 -10.09
N THR A 193 -13.93 17.82 -11.26
CA THR A 193 -14.13 17.15 -12.54
C THR A 193 -13.33 15.84 -12.61
N GLN A 194 -12.08 15.86 -12.15
CA GLN A 194 -11.23 14.68 -12.11
C GLN A 194 -11.77 13.63 -11.14
N GLY A 195 -12.19 14.03 -9.93
CA GLY A 195 -12.75 13.12 -8.94
C GLY A 195 -14.00 12.40 -9.44
N ALA A 196 -14.93 13.12 -10.08
CA ALA A 196 -16.13 12.53 -10.67
C ALA A 196 -15.82 11.53 -11.80
N ARG A 197 -14.79 11.80 -12.62
CA ARG A 197 -14.31 10.86 -13.65
C ARG A 197 -13.71 9.60 -13.03
N LEU A 198 -12.91 9.74 -11.97
CA LEU A 198 -12.32 8.61 -11.26
C LEU A 198 -13.38 7.75 -10.57
N ALA A 199 -14.42 8.36 -9.97
CA ALA A 199 -15.57 7.62 -9.42
C ALA A 199 -16.30 6.82 -10.50
N THR A 200 -16.49 7.41 -11.69
CA THR A 200 -17.10 6.71 -12.83
C THR A 200 -16.25 5.54 -13.32
N ALA A 201 -14.93 5.73 -13.43
CA ALA A 201 -14.00 4.67 -13.81
C ALA A 201 -13.99 3.53 -12.78
N LEU A 202 -13.98 3.87 -11.49
CA LEU A 202 -14.06 2.92 -10.39
C LEU A 202 -15.35 2.09 -10.42
N ALA A 203 -16.49 2.72 -10.69
CA ALA A 203 -17.75 1.99 -10.88
C ALA A 203 -17.68 1.02 -12.05
N GLY A 204 -17.05 1.42 -13.16
CA GLY A 204 -16.84 0.58 -14.34
C GLY A 204 -16.00 -0.66 -14.05
N GLU A 205 -14.91 -0.52 -13.28
CA GLU A 205 -14.02 -1.63 -12.96
C GLU A 205 -14.57 -2.56 -11.87
N LEU A 206 -15.23 -2.01 -10.83
CA LEU A 206 -15.84 -2.81 -9.76
C LEU A 206 -17.10 -3.57 -10.22
N GLY A 207 -17.78 -3.05 -11.24
CA GLY A 207 -18.95 -3.65 -11.84
C GLY A 207 -20.22 -3.56 -10.97
N PRO A 208 -21.33 -4.19 -11.42
CA PRO A 208 -22.67 -3.96 -10.90
C PRO A 208 -22.91 -4.51 -9.47
N GLY A 209 -21.96 -5.28 -8.93
CA GLY A 209 -22.01 -5.76 -7.56
C GLY A 209 -21.64 -4.70 -6.53
N TRP A 210 -21.19 -3.52 -6.96
CA TRP A 210 -20.73 -2.43 -6.13
C TRP A 210 -21.53 -1.16 -6.37
N THR A 211 -21.72 -0.39 -5.30
CA THR A 211 -22.21 0.98 -5.35
C THR A 211 -21.00 1.89 -5.21
N VAL A 212 -20.82 2.81 -6.16
CA VAL A 212 -19.74 3.81 -6.11
C VAL A 212 -20.33 5.20 -6.04
N GLY A 213 -20.01 5.92 -4.96
CA GLY A 213 -20.37 7.32 -4.76
C GLY A 213 -19.21 8.26 -5.07
N TYR A 214 -19.53 9.53 -5.27
CA TYR A 214 -18.55 10.62 -5.31
C TYR A 214 -18.93 11.65 -4.23
N GLY A 215 -18.14 11.71 -3.15
CA GLY A 215 -18.40 12.61 -2.03
C GLY A 215 -17.85 14.02 -2.22
N GLY A 216 -17.14 14.28 -3.31
CA GLY A 216 -16.62 15.61 -3.65
C GLY A 216 -15.22 15.90 -3.12
N VAL A 217 -14.84 17.18 -3.21
CA VAL A 217 -13.62 17.75 -2.65
C VAL A 217 -14.02 18.56 -1.41
N ALA A 218 -13.75 18.00 -0.24
CA ALA A 218 -13.88 18.66 1.05
C ALA A 218 -12.60 19.45 1.38
N HIS A 219 -12.77 20.51 2.17
CA HIS A 219 -11.68 21.39 2.63
C HIS A 219 -11.39 21.11 4.10
#